data_AF-A0A7V4GXX9-F1
#
_entry.id   AF-A0A7V4GXX9-F1
#
_cell.length_a   1.000
_cell.length_b   1.000
_cell.length_c   1.000
_cell.angle_alpha   90.00
_cell.angle_beta   90.00
_cell.angle_gamma   90.00
#
_symmetry.space_group_name_H-M   'P 1'
#
loop_
_entity.id
_entity.type
_entity.pdbx_description
1 polymer ?
#
loop_
_entity_poly.entity_id
_entity_poly.type
_entity_poly.pdbx_seq_one_letter_code
_entity_poly.pdbx_strand_id
1 'polypeptide(L)'
;SVRLALNILSNNKKGFFLMVEGSQIDWACHSNDSLWLVKEVLDFDKAVGEGLKFAANSKNTTVIVLADHETGGVSLPAGDLKNHTVSIRFSAHDHTGIMVPVYAFGPGASLFTGIYDNTDVFHKMMHLLKLEK
;
A
#
# COMPACT_ATOMS: atom_id res chain seq x y z
N SER A 1 -6.36 12.26 -9.02
CA SER A 1 -6.91 11.56 -7.85
C SER A 1 -7.28 10.12 -8.23
N VAL A 2 -7.20 9.17 -7.29
CA VAL A 2 -7.51 7.75 -7.54
C VAL A 2 -8.91 7.56 -8.13
N ARG A 3 -9.91 8.23 -7.56
CA ARG A 3 -11.28 8.19 -8.05
C ARG A 3 -11.43 8.59 -9.52
N LEU A 4 -10.73 9.63 -9.96
CA LEU A 4 -10.77 10.06 -11.36
C LEU A 4 -10.14 9.01 -12.29
N ALA A 5 -9.00 8.44 -11.90
CA ALA A 5 -8.35 7.38 -12.67
C ALA A 5 -9.28 6.16 -12.82
N LEU A 6 -9.92 5.73 -11.73
CA LEU A 6 -10.90 4.64 -11.75
C LEU A 6 -12.10 4.96 -12.64
N ASN A 7 -12.64 6.18 -12.59
CA ASN A 7 -13.76 6.59 -13.45
C ASN A 7 -13.41 6.55 -14.94
N ILE A 8 -12.16 6.84 -15.31
CA ILE A 8 -11.70 6.81 -16.71
C ILE A 8 -11.43 5.36 -17.14
N LEU A 9 -10.61 4.64 -16.37
CA LEU A 9 -10.11 3.31 -16.72
C LEU A 9 -11.21 2.25 -16.72
N SER A 10 -12.21 2.37 -15.85
CA SER A 10 -13.34 1.44 -15.77
C SER A 10 -14.22 1.42 -17.03
N ASN A 11 -14.10 2.40 -17.92
CA ASN A 11 -14.81 2.39 -19.21
C ASN A 11 -14.22 1.38 -20.22
N ASN A 12 -13.03 0.84 -19.97
CA ASN A 12 -12.43 -0.18 -20.84
C ASN A 12 -13.00 -1.57 -20.56
N LYS A 13 -13.75 -2.12 -21.52
CA LYS A 13 -14.35 -3.46 -21.43
C LYS A 13 -13.33 -4.60 -21.30
N LYS A 14 -12.06 -4.38 -21.66
CA LYS A 14 -10.99 -5.37 -21.50
C LYS A 14 -10.39 -5.39 -20.09
N GLY A 15 -10.85 -4.51 -19.19
CA GLY A 15 -10.25 -4.29 -17.88
C GLY A 15 -9.13 -3.25 -17.90
N PHE A 16 -8.46 -3.09 -16.77
CA PHE A 16 -7.38 -2.13 -16.59
C PHE A 16 -6.39 -2.61 -15.52
N PHE A 17 -5.20 -2.01 -15.54
CA PHE A 17 -4.23 -2.02 -14.45
C PHE A 17 -4.01 -0.57 -14.02
N LEU A 18 -3.99 -0.34 -12.71
CA LEU A 18 -3.73 0.98 -12.12
C LEU A 18 -2.75 0.79 -10.97
N MET A 19 -1.63 1.52 -11.04
CA MET A 19 -0.69 1.67 -9.93
C MET A 19 -0.88 3.05 -9.30
N VAL A 20 -0.93 3.08 -7.97
CA VAL A 20 -1.04 4.30 -7.16
C VAL A 20 0.03 4.23 -6.08
N GLU A 21 0.79 5.32 -5.93
CA GLU A 21 1.92 5.40 -5.01
C GLU A 21 1.71 6.53 -4.01
N GLY A 22 1.93 6.25 -2.73
CA GLY A 22 2.01 7.24 -1.65
C GLY A 22 3.47 7.67 -1.41
N SER A 23 4.07 8.32 -2.40
CA SER A 23 5.54 8.48 -2.49
C SER A 23 6.18 9.26 -1.34
N GLN A 24 5.46 10.16 -0.68
CA GLN A 24 6.04 11.01 0.35
C GLN A 24 6.15 10.34 1.73
N ILE A 25 5.58 9.13 1.92
CA ILE A 25 5.80 8.34 3.15
C ILE A 25 7.30 8.10 3.35
N ASP A 26 7.99 7.73 2.26
CA ASP A 26 9.43 7.50 2.23
C ASP A 26 10.21 8.79 2.58
N TRP A 27 9.88 9.92 1.94
CA TRP A 27 10.54 11.20 2.17
C TRP A 27 10.37 11.72 3.61
N ALA A 28 9.19 11.53 4.18
CA ALA A 28 8.91 11.86 5.58
C ALA A 28 9.80 11.03 6.52
N CYS A 29 9.98 9.74 6.22
CA CYS A 29 10.86 8.86 6.97
C CYS A 29 12.34 9.20 6.80
N HIS A 30 12.83 9.51 5.59
CA HIS A 30 14.21 10.00 5.41
C HIS A 30 14.49 11.26 6.25
N SER A 31 13.48 12.12 6.37
CA SER A 31 13.53 13.35 7.18
C SER A 31 13.33 13.12 8.68
N ASN A 32 12.99 11.89 9.10
CA ASN A 32 12.58 11.55 10.47
C ASN A 32 11.44 12.44 11.01
N ASP A 33 10.54 12.89 10.14
CA ASP A 33 9.41 13.74 10.51
C ASP A 33 8.16 12.90 10.78
N SER A 34 7.88 12.68 12.07
CA SER A 34 6.73 11.88 12.51
C SER A 34 5.38 12.49 12.12
N LEU A 35 5.26 13.83 12.10
CA LEU A 35 3.97 14.46 11.79
C LEU A 35 3.70 14.42 10.29
N TRP A 36 4.73 14.59 9.48
CA TRP A 36 4.64 14.42 8.04
C TRP A 36 4.32 12.96 7.69
N LEU A 37 5.03 12.00 8.30
CA LEU A 37 4.79 10.57 8.11
C LEU A 37 3.33 10.20 8.35
N VAL A 38 2.77 10.61 9.50
CA VAL A 38 1.37 10.31 9.83
C VAL A 38 0.41 10.92 8.81
N LYS A 39 0.66 12.14 8.33
CA LYS A 39 -0.19 12.78 7.32
C LYS A 39 -0.16 12.02 5.99
N GLU A 40 1.02 11.62 5.52
CA GLU A 40 1.15 10.90 4.25
C GLU A 40 0.53 9.50 4.33
N VAL A 41 0.66 8.79 5.47
CA VAL A 41 -0.02 7.51 5.69
C VAL A 41 -1.54 7.70 5.68
N LEU A 42 -2.07 8.77 6.30
CA LEU A 42 -3.51 9.09 6.26
C LEU A 42 -3.99 9.45 4.84
N ASP A 43 -3.16 10.11 4.04
CA ASP A 43 -3.51 10.43 2.65
C ASP A 43 -3.45 9.20 1.74
N PHE A 44 -2.49 8.29 1.97
CA PHE A 44 -2.45 6.99 1.30
C PHE A 44 -3.64 6.09 1.72
N ASP A 45 -4.05 6.10 2.99
CA ASP A 45 -5.24 5.38 3.47
C ASP A 45 -6.50 5.83 2.72
N LYS A 46 -6.68 7.13 2.48
CA LYS A 46 -7.80 7.64 1.66
C LYS A 46 -7.74 7.10 0.23
N ALA A 47 -6.56 7.02 -0.37
CA ALA A 47 -6.35 6.47 -1.70
C ALA A 47 -6.70 4.97 -1.77
N VAL A 48 -6.24 4.19 -0.78
CA VAL A 48 -6.60 2.76 -0.61
C VAL A 48 -8.10 2.61 -0.44
N GLY A 49 -8.73 3.45 0.40
CA GLY A 49 -10.16 3.45 0.64
C GLY A 49 -11.00 3.65 -0.63
N GLU A 50 -10.56 4.51 -1.56
CA GLU A 50 -11.23 4.66 -2.86
C GLU A 50 -11.11 3.40 -3.74
N GLY A 51 -9.94 2.74 -3.74
CA GLY A 51 -9.72 1.47 -4.42
C GLY A 51 -10.60 0.34 -3.85
N LEU A 52 -10.67 0.21 -2.52
CA LEU A 52 -11.49 -0.79 -1.85
C LEU A 52 -12.99 -0.58 -2.11
N LYS A 53 -13.48 0.66 -2.04
CA LYS A 53 -14.88 0.99 -2.39
C LYS A 53 -15.21 0.58 -3.82
N PHE A 54 -14.31 0.85 -4.77
CA PHE A 54 -14.49 0.46 -6.16
C PHE A 54 -14.52 -1.08 -6.33
N ALA A 55 -13.60 -1.78 -5.66
CA ALA A 55 -13.53 -3.24 -5.74
C ALA A 55 -14.75 -3.93 -5.12
N ALA A 56 -15.25 -3.42 -3.99
CA ALA A 56 -16.47 -3.92 -3.36
C ALA A 56 -17.71 -3.82 -4.27
N ASN A 57 -17.79 -2.78 -5.11
CA ASN A 57 -18.91 -2.56 -6.02
C ASN A 57 -18.80 -3.34 -7.35
N SER A 58 -17.60 -3.46 -7.91
CA SER A 58 -17.38 -4.09 -9.22
C SER A 58 -17.34 -5.62 -9.18
N LYS A 59 -17.01 -6.23 -8.02
CA LYS A 59 -16.87 -7.67 -7.77
C LYS A 59 -15.82 -8.44 -8.61
N ASN A 60 -15.28 -7.82 -9.66
CA ASN A 60 -14.24 -8.36 -10.55
C ASN A 60 -12.92 -7.57 -10.47
N THR A 61 -12.69 -6.86 -9.37
CA THR A 61 -11.47 -6.08 -9.16
C THR A 61 -10.72 -6.60 -7.95
N THR A 62 -9.41 -6.76 -8.11
CA THR A 62 -8.49 -7.10 -7.04
C THR A 62 -7.65 -5.87 -6.69
N VAL A 63 -7.60 -5.53 -5.41
CA VAL A 63 -6.75 -4.47 -4.87
C VAL A 63 -5.60 -5.12 -4.12
N ILE A 64 -4.38 -4.70 -4.42
CA ILE A 64 -3.15 -5.14 -3.75
C ILE A 64 -2.50 -3.89 -3.18
N VAL A 65 -2.15 -3.93 -1.89
CA VAL A 65 -1.46 -2.85 -1.18
C VAL A 65 -0.22 -3.43 -0.53
N LEU A 66 0.93 -2.86 -0.85
CA LEU A 66 2.24 -3.26 -0.35
C LEU A 66 3.16 -2.04 -0.32
N ALA A 67 4.31 -2.19 0.33
CA ALA A 67 5.42 -1.26 0.19
C ALA A 67 6.51 -1.88 -0.71
N ASP A 68 7.37 -1.03 -1.24
CA ASP A 68 8.60 -1.39 -1.93
C ASP A 68 9.74 -1.70 -0.93
N HIS A 69 9.85 -0.91 0.14
CA HIS A 69 10.73 -1.14 1.29
C HIS A 69 10.25 -0.38 2.54
N GLU A 70 10.95 -0.58 3.67
CA GLU A 70 10.80 0.27 4.86
C GLU A 70 11.87 1.35 4.86
N THR A 71 11.54 2.52 5.41
CA THR A 71 12.45 3.66 5.53
C THR A 71 12.44 4.21 6.94
N GLY A 72 13.63 4.45 7.49
CA GLY A 72 13.82 5.14 8.77
C GLY A 72 13.87 4.23 10.00
N GLY A 73 13.58 2.93 9.87
CA GLY A 73 13.55 1.99 10.98
C GLY A 73 12.59 2.43 12.08
N VAL A 74 11.34 2.70 11.69
CA VAL A 74 10.30 3.30 12.52
C VAL A 74 9.88 2.34 13.64
N SER A 75 9.79 2.87 14.86
CA SER A 75 9.33 2.13 16.04
C SER A 75 8.38 2.96 16.90
N LEU A 76 7.51 2.25 17.63
CA LEU A 76 6.53 2.82 18.56
C LEU A 76 6.83 2.37 20.00
N PRO A 77 7.92 2.83 20.64
CA PRO A 77 8.40 2.26 21.90
C PRO A 77 7.54 2.62 23.12
N ALA A 78 6.70 3.66 23.04
CA ALA A 78 5.90 4.12 24.16
C ALA A 78 4.62 4.85 23.69
N GLY A 79 3.67 4.98 24.60
CA GLY A 79 2.46 5.79 24.42
C GLY A 79 1.79 6.06 25.77
N ASP A 80 0.90 7.02 25.79
CA ASP A 80 0.11 7.39 26.96
C ASP A 80 -1.38 7.44 26.57
N LEU A 81 -2.15 6.49 27.11
CA LEU A 81 -3.58 6.37 26.85
C LEU A 81 -4.40 7.52 27.46
N LYS A 82 -3.98 8.06 28.61
CA LYS A 82 -4.68 9.16 29.28
C LYS A 82 -4.53 10.46 28.49
N ASN A 83 -3.34 10.67 27.92
CA ASN A 83 -3.04 11.86 27.12
C ASN A 83 -3.24 11.65 25.61
N HIS A 84 -3.67 10.45 25.19
CA HIS A 84 -3.86 10.08 23.79
C HIS A 84 -2.62 10.33 22.91
N THR A 85 -1.44 9.96 23.39
CA THR A 85 -0.18 10.16 22.66
C THR A 85 0.51 8.83 22.35
N VAL A 86 1.27 8.82 21.25
CA VAL A 86 2.18 7.74 20.88
C VAL A 86 3.56 8.32 20.58
N SER A 87 4.61 7.63 20.97
CA SER A 87 5.99 8.01 20.66
C SER A 87 6.42 7.31 19.38
N ILE A 88 6.78 8.09 18.36
CA ILE A 88 7.41 7.59 17.13
C ILE A 88 8.92 7.83 17.23
N ARG A 89 9.71 6.81 16.91
CA ARG A 89 11.17 6.88 16.86
C ARG A 89 11.69 6.30 15.55
N PHE A 90 12.79 6.86 15.09
CA PHE A 90 13.52 6.45 13.89
C PHE A 90 14.91 5.99 14.31
N SER A 91 15.43 4.98 13.64
CA SER A 91 16.77 4.43 13.88
C SER A 91 17.74 4.62 12.72
N ALA A 92 17.23 5.04 11.55
CA ALA A 92 18.02 5.36 10.37
C ALA A 92 17.47 6.60 9.66
N HIS A 93 18.26 7.16 8.74
CA HIS A 93 17.80 8.15 7.74
C HIS A 93 17.67 7.53 6.35
N ASP A 94 17.76 6.21 6.26
CA ASP A 94 17.79 5.44 5.02
C ASP A 94 16.91 4.21 5.17
N HIS A 95 16.85 3.38 4.13
CA HIS A 95 16.02 2.19 4.09
C HIS A 95 16.49 1.12 5.08
N THR A 96 15.57 0.23 5.46
CA THR A 96 15.91 -0.99 6.22
C THR A 96 15.45 -2.24 5.49
N GLY A 97 16.03 -3.39 5.86
CA GLY A 97 15.75 -4.70 5.26
C GLY A 97 14.60 -5.47 5.91
N ILE A 98 13.71 -4.81 6.66
CA ILE A 98 12.57 -5.50 7.26
C ILE A 98 11.57 -5.92 6.18
N MET A 99 10.95 -7.09 6.37
CA MET A 99 9.87 -7.54 5.48
C MET A 99 8.69 -6.55 5.53
N VAL A 100 8.18 -6.21 4.35
CA VAL A 100 7.00 -5.37 4.21
C VAL A 100 5.74 -6.23 4.10
N PRO A 101 4.60 -5.80 4.69
CA PRO A 101 3.36 -6.54 4.55
C PRO A 101 2.77 -6.38 3.14
N VAL A 102 2.11 -7.43 2.66
CA VAL A 102 1.26 -7.37 1.47
C VAL A 102 -0.18 -7.63 1.90
N TYR A 103 -1.07 -6.72 1.53
CA TYR A 103 -2.52 -6.83 1.74
C TYR A 103 -3.21 -6.99 0.38
N ALA A 104 -4.23 -7.84 0.32
CA ALA A 104 -5.01 -8.01 -0.89
C ALA A 104 -6.51 -8.16 -0.58
N PHE A 105 -7.35 -7.61 -1.45
CA PHE A 105 -8.81 -7.70 -1.38
C PHE A 105 -9.40 -7.97 -2.77
N GLY A 106 -10.43 -8.80 -2.84
CA GLY A 106 -11.12 -9.15 -4.08
C GLY A 106 -10.73 -10.52 -4.64
N PRO A 107 -11.14 -10.86 -5.88
CA PRO A 107 -10.88 -12.16 -6.49
C PRO A 107 -9.39 -12.52 -6.52
N GLY A 108 -9.06 -13.73 -6.06
CA GLY A 108 -7.69 -14.24 -6.04
C GLY A 108 -6.75 -13.55 -5.03
N ALA A 109 -7.28 -12.79 -4.07
CA ALA A 109 -6.49 -12.22 -2.98
C ALA A 109 -5.69 -13.27 -2.18
N SER A 110 -6.17 -14.52 -2.10
CA SER A 110 -5.45 -15.62 -1.44
C SER A 110 -4.07 -15.92 -2.06
N LEU A 111 -3.83 -15.54 -3.32
CA LEU A 111 -2.53 -15.68 -3.98
C LEU A 111 -1.43 -14.85 -3.29
N PHE A 112 -1.80 -13.78 -2.60
CA PHE A 112 -0.87 -12.87 -1.90
C PHE A 112 -0.69 -13.21 -0.42
N THR A 113 -1.03 -14.44 -0.02
CA THR A 113 -0.76 -14.93 1.34
C THR A 113 0.59 -15.62 1.43
N GLY A 114 1.17 -15.66 2.63
CA GLY A 114 2.47 -16.28 2.91
C GLY A 114 3.65 -15.30 2.84
N ILE A 115 4.85 -15.88 2.84
CA ILE A 115 6.13 -15.16 2.74
C ILE A 115 6.74 -15.51 1.38
N TYR A 116 7.10 -14.50 0.61
CA TYR A 116 7.61 -14.66 -0.76
C TYR A 116 8.42 -13.42 -1.15
N ASP A 117 9.16 -13.52 -2.25
CA ASP A 117 10.00 -12.44 -2.75
C ASP A 117 9.16 -11.39 -3.48
N ASN A 118 9.60 -10.12 -3.54
CA ASN A 118 8.84 -9.08 -4.22
C ASN A 118 8.67 -9.37 -5.73
N THR A 119 9.59 -10.13 -6.35
CA THR A 119 9.49 -10.58 -7.73
C THR A 119 8.28 -11.49 -7.97
N ASP A 120 7.84 -12.24 -6.96
CA ASP A 120 6.66 -13.11 -7.06
C ASP A 120 5.37 -12.30 -7.23
N VAL A 121 5.33 -11.04 -6.77
CA VAL A 121 4.15 -10.16 -6.94
C VAL A 121 3.84 -9.96 -8.43
N PHE A 122 4.87 -9.77 -9.27
CA PHE A 122 4.69 -9.65 -10.72
C PHE A 122 4.05 -10.91 -11.30
N HIS A 123 4.61 -12.08 -10.99
CA HIS A 123 4.10 -13.35 -11.50
C HIS A 123 2.65 -13.62 -11.05
N LYS A 124 2.34 -13.34 -9.78
CA LYS A 124 0.97 -13.44 -9.24
C LYS A 124 -0.02 -12.50 -9.94
N MET A 125 0.39 -11.27 -10.26
CA MET A 125 -0.44 -10.33 -11.04
C MET A 125 -0.65 -10.82 -12.47
N MET A 126 0.38 -11.32 -13.13
CA MET A 126 0.28 -11.87 -14.49
C MET A 126 -0.68 -13.07 -14.55
N HIS A 127 -0.60 -13.94 -13.54
CA HIS A 127 -1.54 -15.05 -13.36
C HIS A 127 -2.99 -14.56 -13.24
N LEU A 128 -3.25 -13.59 -12.34
CA LEU A 128 -4.57 -13.01 -12.12
C LEU A 128 -5.17 -12.37 -13.38
N LEU A 129 -4.33 -11.67 -14.14
CA LEU A 129 -4.73 -11.00 -15.36
C LEU A 129 -4.81 -11.96 -16.56
N LYS A 130 -4.43 -13.23 -16.39
CA LYS A 130 -4.35 -14.25 -17.44
C LYS A 130 -3.47 -13.80 -18.62
N LEU A 131 -2.33 -13.21 -18.29
CA LEU A 131 -1.35 -12.69 -19.26
C LEU A 131 -0.07 -13.53 -19.34
N GLU A 132 -0.06 -14.68 -18.67
CA GLU A 132 1.00 -15.67 -18.80
C GLU A 132 1.05 -16.22 -20.23
N LYS A 133 2.25 -16.42 -20.78
CA LYS A 133 2.48 -17.02 -22.10
C LYS A 133 2.65 -18.53 -21.99
#